data_AF-A0A2H9RLJ5-F1
#
_entry.id   AF-A0A2H9RLJ5-F1
#
_cell.length_a   1.000
_cell.length_b   1.000
_cell.length_c   1.000
_cell.angle_alpha   90.00
_cell.angle_beta   90.00
_cell.angle_gamma   90.00
#
_symmetry.space_group_name_H-M   'P 1'
#
loop_
_entity.id
_entity.type
_entity.pdbx_description
1 polymer ?
#
loop_
_entity_poly.entity_id
_entity_poly.type
_entity_poly.pdbx_seq_one_letter_code
_entity_poly.pdbx_strand_id
1 'polypeptide(L)'
;MYRISFIDNESLGDFFAEVKKRSNLSWMKLAKHIGSNRSMLDNYRKGKFLIPEDRFNQLLAFMDFSQRKNYIKLISKKDRNWGQIKGGLKAYKLNKKYFDLGRNKGNKDRSVKYEFNIQMPLTGDLCEFLGVIIGDGCTNKYRNLYQTQIAGDKILDKDYYLNNLSSICVNLFNISPKIVVRPKGIYMNLYSKRVFELLTKRFKIPAGKKCYTVEIPEEIINSSQDMINHTLRGMFNADGGVGFDKRSSYKNPYVRINYTSTSHKLIDQIHKILQEYNLPHSIHGRKGRKVKQVQINGEENVRSFIRKIGFSNTRHLKKLEYLNAS
;
A
#
# COMPACT_ATOMS: atom_id res chain seq x y z
N MET A 1 -29.33 -0.74 -0.09
CA MET A 1 -30.60 -0.03 0.12
C MET A 1 -30.48 0.83 1.37
N TYR A 2 -30.64 2.14 1.21
CA TYR A 2 -30.39 3.08 2.28
C TYR A 2 -31.51 3.06 3.32
N ARG A 3 -31.23 3.71 4.46
CA ARG A 3 -32.17 4.02 5.53
C ARG A 3 -32.43 5.51 5.51
N ILE A 4 -33.69 5.89 5.47
CA ILE A 4 -34.15 7.27 5.40
C ILE A 4 -34.32 7.79 6.82
N SER A 5 -33.65 8.93 7.07
CA SER A 5 -33.79 9.71 8.29
C SER A 5 -34.27 11.09 7.90
N PHE A 6 -35.36 11.55 8.51
CA PHE A 6 -35.77 12.94 8.40
C PHE A 6 -34.82 13.85 9.17
N ILE A 7 -34.77 15.13 8.78
CA ILE A 7 -33.96 16.14 9.46
C ILE A 7 -34.42 16.42 10.89
N ASP A 8 -35.73 16.27 11.15
CA ASP A 8 -36.37 16.44 12.46
C ASP A 8 -37.63 15.56 12.57
N ASN A 9 -38.21 15.49 13.77
CA ASN A 9 -39.40 14.66 14.05
C ASN A 9 -40.72 15.31 13.60
N GLU A 10 -40.77 16.63 13.43
CA GLU A 10 -41.95 17.36 12.98
C GLU A 10 -42.20 17.05 11.50
N SER A 11 -41.17 17.21 10.67
CA SER A 11 -41.12 16.80 9.26
C SER A 11 -41.50 15.33 9.04
N LEU A 12 -41.08 14.44 9.94
CA LEU A 12 -41.45 13.02 9.92
C LEU A 12 -42.94 12.82 10.25
N GLY A 13 -43.45 13.54 11.24
CA GLY A 13 -44.85 13.53 11.64
C GLY A 13 -45.75 14.00 10.50
N ASP A 14 -45.41 15.15 9.90
CA ASP A 14 -46.10 15.76 8.77
C ASP A 14 -46.12 14.84 7.56
N PHE A 15 -44.98 14.22 7.25
CA PHE A 15 -44.90 13.21 6.19
C PHE A 15 -45.92 12.10 6.38
N PHE A 16 -45.97 11.49 7.57
CA PHE A 16 -46.91 10.39 7.83
C PHE A 16 -48.37 10.87 7.91
N ALA A 17 -48.63 12.08 8.39
CA ALA A 17 -49.96 12.69 8.38
C ALA A 17 -50.46 12.89 6.94
N GLU A 18 -49.59 13.38 6.05
CA GLU A 18 -49.92 13.58 4.64
C GLU A 18 -50.12 12.24 3.90
N VAL A 19 -49.26 11.25 4.12
CA VAL A 19 -49.46 9.89 3.59
C VAL A 19 -50.81 9.33 4.02
N LYS A 20 -51.17 9.52 5.30
CA LYS A 20 -52.43 9.03 5.85
C LYS A 20 -53.64 9.71 5.20
N LYS A 21 -53.58 11.03 5.04
CA LYS A 21 -54.61 11.84 4.39
C LYS A 21 -54.82 11.43 2.93
N ARG A 22 -53.73 11.28 2.17
CA ARG A 22 -53.78 11.01 0.72
C ARG A 22 -54.12 9.57 0.37
N SER A 23 -53.60 8.60 1.13
CA SER A 23 -53.88 7.19 0.88
C SER A 23 -55.33 6.79 1.20
N ASN A 24 -55.97 7.50 2.13
CA ASN A 24 -57.26 7.11 2.73
C ASN A 24 -57.27 5.65 3.27
N LEU A 25 -56.10 5.11 3.60
CA LEU A 25 -55.93 3.74 4.09
C LEU A 25 -55.80 3.71 5.61
N SER A 26 -56.28 2.64 6.25
CA SER A 26 -55.97 2.39 7.67
C SER A 26 -54.47 2.16 7.88
N TRP A 27 -53.95 2.43 9.08
CA TRP A 27 -52.52 2.22 9.36
C TRP A 27 -52.08 0.76 9.18
N MET A 28 -52.99 -0.19 9.39
CA MET A 28 -52.76 -1.61 9.14
C MET A 28 -52.66 -1.91 7.63
N LYS A 29 -53.53 -1.31 6.80
CA LYS A 29 -53.46 -1.44 5.34
C LYS A 29 -52.20 -0.78 4.77
N LEU A 30 -51.81 0.39 5.27
CA LEU A 30 -50.55 1.05 4.92
C LEU A 30 -49.33 0.19 5.25
N ALA A 31 -49.30 -0.42 6.44
CA ALA A 31 -48.22 -1.31 6.83
C ALA A 31 -48.08 -2.49 5.86
N LYS A 32 -49.21 -3.13 5.52
CA LYS A 32 -49.25 -4.24 4.55
C LYS A 32 -48.80 -3.79 3.16
N HIS A 33 -49.23 -2.60 2.71
CA HIS A 33 -48.84 -2.02 1.43
C HIS A 33 -47.32 -1.87 1.31
N ILE A 34 -46.64 -1.47 2.38
CA ILE A 34 -45.18 -1.31 2.38
C ILE A 34 -44.40 -2.58 2.77
N GLY A 35 -45.04 -3.75 2.74
CA GLY A 35 -44.41 -5.01 3.14
C GLY A 35 -43.91 -5.00 4.59
N SER A 36 -44.66 -4.39 5.50
CA SER A 36 -44.32 -4.26 6.92
C SER A 36 -45.49 -4.63 7.82
N ASN A 37 -45.22 -4.76 9.13
CA ASN A 37 -46.25 -4.98 10.13
C ASN A 37 -46.63 -3.66 10.83
N ARG A 38 -47.78 -3.65 11.51
CA ARG A 38 -48.34 -2.44 12.14
C ARG A 38 -47.38 -1.80 13.16
N SER A 39 -46.72 -2.62 13.97
CA SER A 39 -45.77 -2.18 15.00
C SER A 39 -44.53 -1.53 14.38
N MET A 40 -44.00 -2.14 13.32
CA MET A 40 -42.86 -1.63 12.58
C MET A 40 -43.18 -0.28 11.93
N LEU A 41 -44.34 -0.14 11.31
CA LEU A 41 -44.81 1.16 10.79
C LEU A 41 -44.93 2.22 11.89
N ASP A 42 -45.45 1.87 13.07
CA ASP A 42 -45.51 2.82 14.19
C ASP A 42 -44.12 3.23 14.69
N ASN A 43 -43.16 2.32 14.71
CA ASN A 43 -41.79 2.67 15.08
C ASN A 43 -41.13 3.57 14.04
N TYR A 44 -41.46 3.43 12.75
CA TYR A 44 -41.05 4.40 11.73
C TYR A 44 -41.67 5.78 12.00
N ARG A 45 -42.99 5.83 12.22
CA ARG A 45 -43.71 7.08 12.47
C ARG A 45 -43.24 7.82 13.72
N LYS A 46 -42.86 7.08 14.77
CA LYS A 46 -42.35 7.63 16.03
C LYS A 46 -40.85 7.95 15.98
N GLY A 47 -40.18 7.80 14.83
CA GLY A 47 -38.74 8.04 14.69
C GLY A 47 -37.85 7.04 15.44
N LYS A 48 -38.41 5.96 15.99
CA LYS A 48 -37.66 4.92 16.73
C LYS A 48 -36.75 4.12 15.79
N PHE A 49 -37.18 3.92 14.55
CA PHE A 49 -36.42 3.24 13.51
C PHE A 49 -36.43 4.03 12.22
N LEU A 50 -35.34 3.93 11.46
CA LEU A 50 -35.21 4.54 10.14
C LEU A 50 -35.95 3.72 9.07
N ILE A 51 -36.60 4.41 8.14
CA ILE A 51 -37.42 3.80 7.09
C ILE A 51 -36.50 3.22 6.01
N PRO A 52 -36.63 1.96 5.60
CA PRO A 52 -36.02 1.47 4.37
C PRO A 52 -36.38 2.35 3.16
N GLU A 53 -35.41 2.62 2.28
CA GLU A 53 -35.61 3.47 1.10
C GLU A 53 -36.71 2.97 0.15
N ASP A 54 -36.81 1.67 -0.07
CA ASP A 54 -37.89 1.05 -0.85
C ASP A 54 -39.27 1.34 -0.25
N ARG A 55 -39.41 1.17 1.07
CA ARG A 55 -40.66 1.44 1.80
C ARG A 55 -40.99 2.92 1.80
N PHE A 56 -39.99 3.78 1.93
CA PHE A 56 -40.16 5.22 1.83
C PHE A 56 -40.67 5.63 0.44
N ASN A 57 -40.12 5.05 -0.63
CA ASN A 57 -40.58 5.31 -2.00
C ASN A 57 -42.02 4.84 -2.23
N GLN A 58 -42.42 3.70 -1.64
CA GLN A 58 -43.80 3.23 -1.66
C GLN A 58 -44.75 4.19 -0.94
N LEU A 59 -44.33 4.77 0.20
CA LEU A 59 -45.12 5.79 0.90
C LEU A 59 -45.21 7.10 0.10
N LEU A 60 -44.12 7.51 -0.56
CA LEU A 60 -44.11 8.69 -1.43
C LEU A 60 -45.03 8.55 -2.65
N ALA A 61 -45.33 7.32 -3.07
CA ALA A 61 -46.18 7.08 -4.23
C ALA A 61 -47.61 7.65 -4.07
N PHE A 62 -48.08 7.84 -2.84
CA PHE A 62 -49.38 8.47 -2.54
C PHE A 62 -49.40 10.00 -2.73
N MET A 63 -48.25 10.63 -2.96
CA MET A 63 -48.12 12.09 -3.06
C MET A 63 -47.94 12.56 -4.51
N ASP A 64 -48.27 13.82 -4.77
CA ASP A 64 -48.00 14.47 -6.06
C ASP A 64 -46.51 14.84 -6.22
N PHE A 65 -46.13 15.27 -7.43
CA PHE A 65 -44.74 15.58 -7.76
C PHE A 65 -44.14 16.70 -6.90
N SER A 66 -44.90 17.75 -6.60
CA SER A 66 -44.43 18.89 -5.82
C SER A 66 -44.15 18.47 -4.38
N GLN A 67 -45.08 17.73 -3.78
CA GLN A 67 -44.96 17.18 -2.43
C GLN A 67 -43.78 16.21 -2.30
N ARG A 68 -43.61 15.30 -3.27
CA ARG A 68 -42.46 14.38 -3.28
C ARG A 68 -41.14 15.14 -3.24
N LYS A 69 -41.01 16.18 -4.06
CA LYS A 69 -39.79 17.01 -4.13
C LYS A 69 -39.50 17.70 -2.81
N ASN A 70 -40.53 18.14 -2.09
CA ASN A 70 -40.38 18.78 -0.78
C ASN A 70 -39.85 17.78 0.27
N TYR A 71 -40.48 16.61 0.41
CA TYR A 71 -40.03 15.62 1.41
C TYR A 71 -38.66 15.01 1.09
N ILE A 72 -38.28 14.89 -0.19
CA ILE A 72 -36.93 14.44 -0.56
C ILE A 72 -35.84 15.41 -0.06
N LYS A 73 -36.13 16.71 0.05
CA LYS A 73 -35.19 17.70 0.60
C LYS A 73 -35.03 17.60 2.12
N LEU A 74 -36.03 17.04 2.81
CA LEU A 74 -36.08 16.93 4.27
C LEU A 74 -35.49 15.61 4.81
N ILE A 75 -34.82 14.84 3.95
CA ILE A 75 -34.27 13.54 4.34
C ILE A 75 -32.76 13.45 4.12
N SER A 76 -32.12 12.62 4.94
CA SER A 76 -30.77 12.12 4.74
C SER A 76 -30.79 10.60 4.58
N LYS A 77 -29.90 10.09 3.72
CA LYS A 77 -29.70 8.65 3.52
C LYS A 77 -28.58 8.15 4.43
N LYS A 78 -28.82 7.04 5.12
CA LYS A 78 -27.84 6.30 5.93
C LYS A 78 -27.65 4.90 5.34
N ASP A 79 -26.46 4.33 5.50
CA ASP A 79 -26.20 2.97 5.04
C ASP A 79 -27.08 1.93 5.73
N ARG A 80 -27.35 0.81 5.04
CA ARG A 80 -28.21 -0.28 5.53
C ARG A 80 -27.80 -0.79 6.92
N ASN A 81 -26.51 -0.82 7.18
CA ASN A 81 -25.87 -1.34 8.40
C ASN A 81 -25.62 -0.25 9.46
N TRP A 82 -26.09 0.98 9.28
CA TRP A 82 -25.82 2.09 10.20
C TRP A 82 -26.19 1.77 11.66
N GLY A 83 -27.38 1.19 11.86
CA GLY A 83 -27.84 0.79 13.20
C GLY A 83 -26.97 -0.31 13.83
N GLN A 84 -26.52 -1.28 13.03
CA GLN A 84 -25.61 -2.34 13.48
C GLN A 84 -24.24 -1.77 13.88
N ILE A 85 -23.69 -0.83 13.10
CA ILE A 85 -22.44 -0.16 13.42
C ILE A 85 -22.57 0.62 14.73
N LYS A 86 -23.62 1.44 14.88
CA LYS A 86 -23.86 2.23 16.09
C LYS A 86 -24.03 1.34 17.33
N GLY A 87 -24.83 0.28 17.20
CA GLY A 87 -25.04 -0.71 18.25
C GLY A 87 -23.75 -1.42 18.64
N GLY A 88 -22.98 -1.90 17.66
CA GLY A 88 -21.70 -2.56 17.88
C GLY A 88 -20.66 -1.65 18.55
N LEU A 89 -20.58 -0.38 18.15
CA LEU A 89 -19.70 0.60 18.80
C LEU A 89 -20.10 0.85 20.26
N LYS A 90 -21.41 0.97 20.54
CA LYS A 90 -21.91 1.13 21.92
C LYS A 90 -21.59 -0.10 22.77
N ALA A 91 -21.86 -1.29 22.25
CA ALA A 91 -21.56 -2.56 22.92
C ALA A 91 -20.07 -2.73 23.19
N TYR A 92 -19.21 -2.38 22.23
CA TYR A 92 -17.75 -2.40 22.39
C TYR A 92 -17.29 -1.42 23.47
N LYS A 93 -17.80 -0.19 23.48
CA LYS A 93 -17.45 0.81 24.51
C LYS A 93 -17.81 0.33 25.92
N LEU A 94 -19.00 -0.24 26.10
CA LEU A 94 -19.46 -0.76 27.39
C LEU A 94 -18.63 -1.95 27.87
N ASN A 95 -18.22 -2.84 26.96
CA ASN A 95 -17.58 -4.11 27.29
C ASN A 95 -16.12 -4.20 26.80
N LYS A 96 -15.44 -3.06 26.69
CA LYS A 96 -14.14 -2.94 26.01
C LYS A 96 -13.13 -4.00 26.48
N LYS A 97 -13.01 -4.18 27.81
CA LYS A 97 -12.10 -5.15 28.43
C LYS A 97 -12.34 -6.58 27.92
N TYR A 98 -13.60 -7.03 27.87
CA TYR A 98 -13.95 -8.38 27.42
C TYR A 98 -13.70 -8.57 25.92
N PHE A 99 -14.05 -7.58 25.09
CA PHE A 99 -13.76 -7.64 23.66
C PHE A 99 -12.26 -7.65 23.36
N ASP A 100 -11.47 -6.85 24.09
CA ASP A 100 -10.02 -6.80 23.91
C ASP A 100 -9.37 -8.10 24.40
N LEU A 101 -9.81 -8.67 25.52
CA LEU A 101 -9.37 -9.99 26.00
C LEU A 101 -9.70 -11.10 25.00
N GLY A 102 -10.92 -11.14 24.46
CA GLY A 102 -11.33 -12.11 23.45
C GLY A 102 -10.50 -12.00 22.17
N ARG A 103 -10.23 -10.78 21.69
CA ARG A 103 -9.33 -10.54 20.55
C ARG A 103 -7.89 -10.97 20.83
N ASN A 104 -7.40 -10.74 22.04
CA ASN A 104 -6.05 -11.15 22.43
C ASN A 104 -5.92 -12.67 22.49
N LYS A 105 -6.93 -13.39 23.02
CA LYS A 105 -6.99 -14.86 22.96
C LYS A 105 -7.00 -15.36 21.51
N GLY A 106 -7.90 -14.85 20.68
CA GLY A 106 -7.96 -15.22 19.26
C GLY A 106 -6.73 -14.83 18.43
N ASN A 107 -5.92 -13.87 18.88
CA ASN A 107 -4.64 -13.53 18.26
C ASN A 107 -3.49 -14.44 18.71
N LYS A 108 -3.55 -15.00 19.93
CA LYS A 108 -2.55 -15.98 20.41
C LYS A 108 -2.65 -17.30 19.67
N ASP A 109 -3.87 -17.72 19.32
CA ASP A 109 -4.13 -18.99 18.62
C ASP A 109 -4.03 -18.88 17.09
N ARG A 110 -3.70 -17.70 16.54
CA ARG A 110 -3.46 -17.55 15.10
C ARG A 110 -2.06 -18.04 14.76
N SER A 111 -2.01 -19.18 14.08
CA SER A 111 -0.80 -19.62 13.37
C SER A 111 -0.28 -18.53 12.44
N VAL A 112 1.04 -18.51 12.23
CA VAL A 112 1.65 -17.58 11.29
C VAL A 112 1.12 -17.91 9.90
N LYS A 113 0.49 -16.93 9.23
CA LYS A 113 -0.16 -17.13 7.93
C LYS A 113 0.82 -17.65 6.85
N TYR A 114 2.04 -17.14 6.86
CA TYR A 114 3.10 -17.51 5.92
C TYR A 114 4.32 -17.97 6.71
N GLU A 115 4.56 -19.27 6.69
CA GLU A 115 5.64 -19.91 7.42
C GLU A 115 6.75 -20.31 6.46
N PHE A 116 7.97 -19.86 6.71
CA PHE A 116 9.18 -20.23 5.96
C PHE A 116 10.41 -20.06 6.85
N ASN A 117 11.49 -20.76 6.50
CA ASN A 117 12.75 -20.68 7.24
C ASN A 117 13.42 -19.32 7.02
N ILE A 118 13.51 -18.49 8.06
CA ILE A 118 14.21 -17.21 7.98
C ILE A 118 15.73 -17.37 7.82
N GLN A 119 16.27 -18.56 8.03
CA GLN A 119 17.67 -18.95 7.79
C GLN A 119 17.85 -19.65 6.43
N MET A 120 16.95 -19.43 5.46
CA MET A 120 17.14 -19.91 4.08
C MET A 120 18.50 -19.48 3.50
N PRO A 121 19.14 -20.27 2.64
CA PRO A 121 20.43 -19.89 2.06
C PRO A 121 20.32 -18.57 1.29
N LEU A 122 21.44 -17.85 1.17
CA LEU A 122 21.52 -16.71 0.26
C LEU A 122 21.34 -17.22 -1.17
N THR A 123 20.47 -16.53 -1.91
CA THR A 123 20.22 -16.77 -3.33
C THR A 123 20.19 -15.42 -4.04
N GLY A 124 20.39 -15.41 -5.35
CA GLY A 124 20.32 -14.19 -6.16
C GLY A 124 18.99 -13.45 -5.99
N ASP A 125 17.87 -14.17 -5.89
CA ASP A 125 16.54 -13.62 -5.64
C ASP A 125 16.43 -12.97 -4.25
N LEU A 126 16.95 -13.63 -3.20
CA LEU A 126 16.93 -13.07 -1.84
C LEU A 126 17.80 -11.81 -1.75
N CYS A 127 18.98 -11.85 -2.37
CA CYS A 127 19.90 -10.71 -2.43
C CYS A 127 19.30 -9.53 -3.19
N GLU A 128 18.70 -9.76 -4.36
CA GLU A 128 18.01 -8.70 -5.11
C GLU A 128 16.83 -8.13 -4.31
N PHE A 129 16.01 -8.98 -3.67
CA PHE A 129 14.93 -8.53 -2.80
C PHE A 129 15.45 -7.64 -1.66
N LEU A 130 16.55 -8.04 -0.99
CA LEU A 130 17.16 -7.24 0.08
C LEU A 130 17.71 -5.92 -0.45
N GLY A 131 18.30 -5.91 -1.65
CA GLY A 131 18.75 -4.69 -2.31
C GLY A 131 17.62 -3.69 -2.56
N VAL A 132 16.49 -4.17 -3.08
CA VAL A 132 15.28 -3.34 -3.25
C VAL A 132 14.75 -2.87 -1.90
N ILE A 133 14.77 -3.71 -0.88
CA ILE A 133 14.36 -3.32 0.48
C ILE A 133 15.27 -2.24 1.04
N ILE A 134 16.58 -2.28 0.78
CA ILE A 134 17.54 -1.26 1.23
C ILE A 134 17.21 0.10 0.62
N GLY A 135 16.85 0.15 -0.67
CA GLY A 135 16.41 1.39 -1.32
C GLY A 135 14.98 1.78 -0.94
N ASP A 136 14.01 1.26 -1.69
CA ASP A 136 12.59 1.67 -1.65
C ASP A 136 11.75 0.97 -0.56
N GLY A 137 12.32 -0.02 0.12
CA GLY A 137 11.60 -0.77 1.14
C GLY A 137 11.40 -0.01 2.45
N CYS A 138 10.36 -0.38 3.18
CA CYS A 138 10.22 -0.12 4.60
C CYS A 138 9.55 -1.33 5.27
N THR A 139 9.92 -1.63 6.51
CA THR A 139 9.29 -2.69 7.30
C THR A 139 8.90 -2.17 8.67
N ASN A 140 7.71 -2.54 9.13
CA ASN A 140 7.15 -2.06 10.39
C ASN A 140 6.22 -3.08 11.04
N LYS A 141 6.11 -2.99 12.36
CA LYS A 141 5.12 -3.72 13.16
C LYS A 141 4.10 -2.73 13.71
N TYR A 142 2.85 -2.85 13.27
CA TYR A 142 1.71 -2.06 13.73
C TYR A 142 0.77 -2.91 14.57
N ARG A 143 0.85 -2.83 15.91
CA ARG A 143 0.04 -3.66 16.83
C ARG A 143 0.14 -5.15 16.48
N ASN A 144 -0.85 -5.67 15.74
CA ASN A 144 -0.98 -7.07 15.32
C ASN A 144 -0.67 -7.31 13.84
N LEU A 145 -0.15 -6.30 13.13
CA LEU A 145 0.16 -6.35 11.71
C LEU A 145 1.66 -6.16 11.49
N TYR A 146 2.29 -7.09 10.77
CA TYR A 146 3.64 -6.95 10.27
C TYR A 146 3.53 -6.58 8.80
N GLN A 147 4.08 -5.44 8.41
CA GLN A 147 3.98 -4.93 7.06
C GLN A 147 5.37 -4.57 6.55
N THR A 148 5.75 -5.19 5.44
CA THR A 148 6.84 -4.73 4.59
C THR A 148 6.23 -4.12 3.33
N GLN A 149 6.63 -2.90 2.99
CA GLN A 149 6.15 -2.18 1.82
C GLN A 149 7.32 -1.74 0.96
N ILE A 150 7.18 -1.86 -0.36
CA ILE A 150 8.12 -1.32 -1.36
C ILE A 150 7.32 -0.30 -2.20
N ALA A 151 7.87 0.89 -2.39
CA ALA A 151 7.21 1.97 -3.12
C ALA A 151 8.00 2.36 -4.36
N GLY A 152 7.32 2.60 -5.48
CA GLY A 152 7.98 2.97 -6.73
C GLY A 152 7.11 3.87 -7.61
N ASP A 153 7.63 4.21 -8.79
CA ASP A 153 6.89 4.97 -9.79
C ASP A 153 5.82 4.08 -10.46
N LYS A 154 4.58 4.60 -10.50
CA LYS A 154 3.42 3.82 -10.97
C LYS A 154 3.44 3.50 -12.47
N ILE A 155 4.27 4.20 -13.24
CA ILE A 155 4.39 4.03 -14.69
C ILE A 155 5.69 3.30 -14.98
N LEU A 156 6.81 3.87 -14.53
CA LEU A 156 8.15 3.40 -14.92
C LEU A 156 8.52 2.07 -14.26
N ASP A 157 8.07 1.83 -13.02
CA ASP A 157 8.44 0.61 -12.27
C ASP A 157 7.32 -0.45 -12.28
N LYS A 158 6.20 -0.17 -12.96
CA LYS A 158 5.00 -1.02 -12.93
C LYS A 158 5.29 -2.47 -13.33
N ASP A 159 5.99 -2.65 -14.44
CA ASP A 159 6.35 -3.97 -14.99
C ASP A 159 7.28 -4.73 -14.05
N TYR A 160 8.33 -4.06 -13.56
CA TYR A 160 9.25 -4.62 -12.57
C TYR A 160 8.54 -5.10 -11.29
N TYR A 161 7.56 -4.32 -10.80
CA TYR A 161 6.79 -4.68 -9.61
C TYR A 161 5.83 -5.85 -9.86
N LEU A 162 5.14 -5.86 -11.00
CA LEU A 162 4.13 -6.88 -11.32
C LEU A 162 4.75 -8.22 -11.71
N ASN A 163 5.83 -8.21 -12.48
CA ASN A 163 6.36 -9.41 -13.13
C ASN A 163 7.64 -9.91 -12.46
N ASN A 164 8.57 -9.04 -12.11
CA ASN A 164 9.85 -9.45 -11.50
C ASN A 164 9.73 -9.60 -9.97
N LEU A 165 9.47 -8.50 -9.25
CA LEU A 165 9.47 -8.52 -7.78
C LEU A 165 8.36 -9.38 -7.20
N SER A 166 7.21 -9.45 -7.86
CA SER A 166 6.13 -10.34 -7.40
C SER A 166 6.51 -11.81 -7.51
N SER A 167 7.19 -12.20 -8.59
CA SER A 167 7.70 -13.56 -8.78
C SER A 167 8.74 -13.92 -7.74
N ILE A 168 9.69 -13.00 -7.46
CA ILE A 168 10.67 -13.17 -6.37
C ILE A 168 9.97 -13.40 -5.03
N CYS A 169 8.93 -12.61 -4.70
CA CYS A 169 8.19 -12.77 -3.44
C CYS A 169 7.46 -14.12 -3.34
N VAL A 170 6.90 -14.60 -4.45
CA VAL A 170 6.22 -15.91 -4.51
C VAL A 170 7.24 -17.03 -4.34
N ASN A 171 8.37 -16.97 -5.04
CA ASN A 171 9.40 -18.00 -4.98
C ASN A 171 10.07 -18.10 -3.60
N LEU A 172 10.42 -16.97 -3.00
CA LEU A 172 11.13 -16.95 -1.72
C LEU A 172 10.21 -17.26 -0.53
N PHE A 173 8.98 -16.75 -0.55
CA PHE A 173 8.15 -16.69 0.65
C PHE A 173 6.81 -17.41 0.51
N ASN A 174 6.46 -17.87 -0.70
CA ASN A 174 5.12 -18.32 -1.05
C ASN A 174 4.06 -17.25 -0.73
N ILE A 175 4.39 -15.98 -1.00
CA ILE A 175 3.50 -14.83 -0.77
C ILE A 175 3.25 -14.13 -2.09
N SER A 176 1.99 -14.13 -2.55
CA SER A 176 1.53 -13.18 -3.57
C SER A 176 1.36 -11.79 -2.92
N PRO A 177 2.19 -10.79 -3.26
CA PRO A 177 2.12 -9.49 -2.62
C PRO A 177 0.86 -8.71 -3.00
N LYS A 178 0.36 -7.85 -2.08
CA LYS A 178 -0.73 -6.93 -2.38
C LYS A 178 -0.19 -5.66 -3.03
N ILE A 179 -0.43 -5.52 -4.33
CA ILE A 179 -0.06 -4.32 -5.09
C ILE A 179 -1.20 -3.32 -5.10
N VAL A 180 -0.89 -2.06 -4.79
CA VAL A 180 -1.84 -0.94 -4.80
C VAL A 180 -1.26 0.19 -5.62
N VAL A 181 -1.98 0.62 -6.65
CA VAL A 181 -1.64 1.82 -7.42
C VAL A 181 -2.40 3.01 -6.86
N ARG A 182 -1.70 4.11 -6.58
CA ARG A 182 -2.27 5.39 -6.13
C ARG A 182 -1.79 6.52 -7.04
N PRO A 183 -2.38 7.73 -6.97
CA PRO A 183 -1.94 8.84 -7.81
C PRO A 183 -0.44 9.15 -7.73
N LYS A 184 0.16 8.95 -6.55
CA LYS A 184 1.57 9.27 -6.24
C LYS A 184 2.56 8.11 -6.42
N GLY A 185 2.12 6.91 -6.79
CA GLY A 185 3.04 5.77 -6.91
C GLY A 185 2.36 4.40 -6.89
N ILE A 186 3.17 3.36 -7.07
CA ILE A 186 2.80 1.95 -6.89
C ILE A 186 3.39 1.45 -5.58
N TYR A 187 2.63 0.64 -4.85
CA TYR A 187 3.03 0.12 -3.54
C TYR A 187 2.81 -1.40 -3.49
N MET A 188 3.90 -2.15 -3.34
CA MET A 188 3.87 -3.59 -3.07
C MET A 188 3.85 -3.83 -1.57
N ASN A 189 2.89 -4.59 -1.06
CA ASN A 189 2.74 -4.85 0.38
C ASN A 189 2.81 -6.34 0.68
N LEU A 190 3.71 -6.72 1.59
CA LEU A 190 3.85 -8.04 2.18
C LEU A 190 3.39 -7.98 3.64
N TYR A 191 2.35 -8.74 3.99
CA TYR A 191 1.83 -8.83 5.36
C TYR A 191 2.28 -10.14 6.00
N SER A 192 3.53 -10.19 6.46
CA SER A 192 4.13 -11.41 7.02
C SER A 192 5.05 -11.10 8.19
N LYS A 193 4.82 -11.83 9.31
CA LYS A 193 5.73 -11.81 10.46
C LYS A 193 7.09 -12.38 10.10
N ARG A 194 7.15 -13.45 9.29
CA ARG A 194 8.42 -14.08 8.88
C ARG A 194 9.26 -13.18 7.99
N VAL A 195 8.65 -12.44 7.07
CA VAL A 195 9.38 -11.43 6.28
C VAL A 195 9.93 -10.32 7.20
N PHE A 196 9.13 -9.83 8.14
CA PHE A 196 9.60 -8.84 9.11
C PHE A 196 10.77 -9.38 9.95
N GLU A 197 10.69 -10.61 10.42
CA GLU A 197 11.76 -11.26 11.20
C GLU A 197 13.01 -11.53 10.37
N LEU A 198 12.88 -11.96 9.12
CA LEU A 198 13.99 -12.11 8.17
C LEU A 198 14.77 -10.80 8.05
N LEU A 199 14.08 -9.69 7.79
CA LEU A 199 14.70 -8.38 7.62
C LEU A 199 15.34 -7.86 8.91
N THR A 200 14.60 -7.87 10.01
CA THR A 200 15.02 -7.21 11.26
C THR A 200 15.92 -8.08 12.14
N LYS A 201 15.69 -9.40 12.19
CA LYS A 201 16.42 -10.30 13.09
C LYS A 201 17.66 -10.89 12.44
N ARG A 202 17.57 -11.35 11.18
CA ARG A 202 18.73 -11.91 10.47
C ARG A 202 19.57 -10.79 9.85
N PHE A 203 18.99 -10.06 8.89
CA PHE A 203 19.74 -9.05 8.13
C PHE A 203 19.89 -7.70 8.83
N LYS A 204 19.37 -7.57 10.06
CA LYS A 204 19.47 -6.36 10.90
C LYS A 204 19.00 -5.06 10.22
N ILE A 205 18.14 -5.15 9.21
CA ILE A 205 17.56 -3.98 8.55
C ILE A 205 16.58 -3.31 9.52
N PRO A 206 16.78 -2.02 9.88
CA PRO A 206 15.95 -1.35 10.87
C PRO A 206 14.48 -1.27 10.47
N ALA A 207 13.59 -1.51 11.43
CA ALA A 207 12.17 -1.18 11.27
C ALA A 207 11.96 0.35 11.35
N GLY A 208 11.03 0.87 10.56
CA GLY A 208 10.73 2.31 10.54
C GLY A 208 11.72 3.13 9.72
N LYS A 209 12.22 4.22 10.30
CA LYS A 209 13.09 5.18 9.59
C LYS A 209 14.51 4.64 9.47
N LYS A 210 14.90 4.18 8.28
CA LYS A 210 16.22 3.59 8.00
C LYS A 210 17.16 4.43 7.12
N CYS A 211 16.69 5.53 6.53
CA CYS A 211 17.41 6.25 5.48
C CYS A 211 18.82 6.75 5.85
N TYR A 212 19.13 6.94 7.14
CA TYR A 212 20.45 7.40 7.60
C TYR A 212 21.39 6.28 8.04
N THR A 213 20.86 5.09 8.31
CA THR A 213 21.59 4.01 9.00
C THR A 213 21.52 2.67 8.27
N VAL A 214 20.73 2.57 7.21
CA VAL A 214 20.67 1.36 6.39
C VAL A 214 22.03 1.10 5.74
N GLU A 215 22.40 -0.15 5.65
CA GLU A 215 23.66 -0.66 5.11
C GLU A 215 23.41 -1.99 4.42
N ILE A 216 24.35 -2.43 3.59
CA ILE A 216 24.37 -3.81 3.08
C ILE A 216 24.71 -4.72 4.28
N PRO A 217 23.89 -5.75 4.58
CA PRO A 217 24.16 -6.67 5.68
C PRO A 217 25.54 -7.33 5.57
N GLU A 218 26.23 -7.47 6.71
CA GLU A 218 27.55 -8.12 6.77
C GLU A 218 27.55 -9.54 6.21
N GLU A 219 26.45 -10.28 6.41
CA GLU A 219 26.25 -11.62 5.85
C GLU A 219 26.40 -11.62 4.31
N ILE A 220 25.95 -10.55 3.63
CA ILE A 220 26.08 -10.42 2.17
C ILE A 220 27.48 -9.91 1.79
N ILE A 221 28.03 -8.93 2.52
CA ILE A 221 29.38 -8.42 2.28
C ILE A 221 30.43 -9.54 2.35
N ASN A 222 30.27 -10.47 3.28
CA ASN A 222 31.17 -11.61 3.47
C ASN A 222 30.81 -12.84 2.63
N SER A 223 29.84 -12.71 1.71
CA SER A 223 29.39 -13.80 0.86
C SER A 223 30.09 -13.79 -0.51
N SER A 224 29.56 -14.55 -1.47
CA SER A 224 30.14 -14.58 -2.81
C SER A 224 29.92 -13.26 -3.55
N GLN A 225 30.85 -13.00 -4.45
CA GLN A 225 30.81 -11.91 -5.42
C GLN A 225 29.46 -11.80 -6.16
N ASP A 226 28.85 -12.94 -6.47
CA ASP A 226 27.56 -13.02 -7.14
C ASP A 226 26.41 -12.49 -6.25
N MET A 227 26.39 -12.85 -4.97
CA MET A 227 25.37 -12.37 -4.02
C MET A 227 25.45 -10.86 -3.79
N ILE A 228 26.67 -10.31 -3.75
CA ILE A 228 26.89 -8.86 -3.69
C ILE A 228 26.34 -8.20 -4.96
N ASN A 229 26.62 -8.74 -6.14
CA ASN A 229 26.12 -8.22 -7.42
C ASN A 229 24.59 -8.19 -7.47
N HIS A 230 23.93 -9.28 -7.06
CA HIS A 230 22.48 -9.34 -6.98
C HIS A 230 21.91 -8.29 -6.01
N THR A 231 22.57 -8.06 -4.87
CA THR A 231 22.17 -7.04 -3.90
C THR A 231 22.31 -5.64 -4.48
N LEU A 232 23.44 -5.33 -5.11
CA LEU A 232 23.65 -4.05 -5.79
C LEU A 232 22.62 -3.86 -6.91
N ARG A 233 22.33 -4.89 -7.71
CA ARG A 233 21.30 -4.82 -8.76
C ARG A 233 19.95 -4.38 -8.18
N GLY A 234 19.50 -5.01 -7.09
CA GLY A 234 18.28 -4.62 -6.38
C GLY A 234 18.30 -3.16 -5.90
N MET A 235 19.41 -2.73 -5.30
CA MET A 235 19.57 -1.34 -4.83
C MET A 235 19.50 -0.34 -5.99
N PHE A 236 20.21 -0.59 -7.09
CA PHE A 236 20.26 0.29 -8.26
C PHE A 236 18.96 0.28 -9.07
N ASN A 237 18.17 -0.80 -9.02
CA ASN A 237 16.81 -0.79 -9.60
C ASN A 237 15.84 0.12 -8.84
N ALA A 238 16.06 0.31 -7.53
CA ALA A 238 15.24 1.14 -6.66
C ALA A 238 15.72 2.60 -6.70
N ASP A 239 16.79 2.90 -5.96
CA ASP A 239 17.35 4.25 -5.75
C ASP A 239 18.38 4.66 -6.82
N GLY A 240 18.74 3.74 -7.72
CA GLY A 240 19.66 4.02 -8.81
C GLY A 240 19.01 4.75 -9.98
N GLY A 241 19.84 5.44 -10.76
CA GLY A 241 19.42 6.23 -11.90
C GLY A 241 20.33 6.00 -13.12
N VAL A 242 19.71 5.89 -14.30
CA VAL A 242 20.42 6.02 -15.59
C VAL A 242 20.05 7.37 -16.18
N GLY A 243 21.06 8.18 -16.47
CA GLY A 243 20.91 9.54 -17.01
C GLY A 243 21.90 9.82 -18.14
N PHE A 244 21.64 10.91 -18.85
CA PHE A 244 22.47 11.39 -19.96
C PHE A 244 22.78 12.87 -19.75
N ASP A 245 24.07 13.21 -19.80
CA ASP A 245 24.49 14.60 -19.85
C ASP A 245 24.49 15.09 -21.30
N LYS A 246 23.69 16.12 -21.56
CA LYS A 246 23.44 16.67 -22.89
C LYS A 246 24.15 18.01 -23.12
N ARG A 247 25.19 18.31 -22.35
CA ARG A 247 26.02 19.51 -22.60
C ARG A 247 26.56 19.49 -24.03
N SER A 248 26.52 20.66 -24.68
CA SER A 248 26.94 20.86 -26.08
C SER A 248 28.41 20.52 -26.34
N SER A 249 29.24 20.49 -25.29
CA SER A 249 30.64 20.05 -25.36
C SER A 249 30.80 18.57 -25.69
N TYR A 250 29.75 17.75 -25.54
CA TYR A 250 29.78 16.34 -25.88
C TYR A 250 29.23 16.11 -27.30
N LYS A 251 29.97 15.34 -28.11
CA LYS A 251 29.53 14.94 -29.46
C LYS A 251 28.21 14.15 -29.43
N ASN A 252 28.05 13.31 -28.41
CA ASN A 252 26.84 12.52 -28.13
C ASN A 252 26.49 12.66 -26.63
N PRO A 253 25.21 12.50 -26.23
CA PRO A 253 24.82 12.52 -24.82
C PRO A 253 25.65 11.55 -23.97
N TYR A 254 26.29 12.05 -22.92
CA TYR A 254 27.23 11.28 -22.12
C TYR A 254 26.50 10.50 -21.01
N VAL A 255 26.51 9.17 -21.08
CA VAL A 255 25.77 8.29 -20.18
C VAL A 255 26.37 8.21 -18.77
N ARG A 256 25.48 8.10 -17.78
CA ARG A 256 25.83 8.00 -16.37
C ARG A 256 24.89 7.05 -15.64
N ILE A 257 25.47 6.27 -14.73
CA ILE A 257 24.72 5.58 -13.67
C ILE A 257 24.99 6.29 -12.35
N ASN A 258 23.96 6.56 -11.57
CA ASN A 258 24.10 7.11 -10.24
C ASN A 258 23.33 6.28 -9.20
N TYR A 259 23.79 6.37 -7.95
CA TYR A 259 23.08 5.88 -6.77
C TYR A 259 23.21 6.92 -5.67
N THR A 260 22.09 7.29 -5.06
CA THR A 260 22.04 8.42 -4.12
C THR A 260 21.49 7.95 -2.78
N SER A 261 22.17 8.28 -1.67
CA SER A 261 21.70 7.91 -0.34
C SER A 261 22.09 8.93 0.72
N THR A 262 21.28 9.01 1.79
CA THR A 262 21.63 9.72 3.01
C THR A 262 22.43 8.88 4.00
N SER A 263 22.52 7.56 3.80
CA SER A 263 23.39 6.70 4.60
C SER A 263 24.82 6.77 4.06
N HIS A 264 25.71 7.38 4.83
CA HIS A 264 27.12 7.49 4.43
C HIS A 264 27.81 6.13 4.47
N LYS A 265 27.48 5.29 5.46
CA LYS A 265 27.99 3.92 5.55
C LYS A 265 27.62 3.09 4.32
N LEU A 266 26.39 3.22 3.82
CA LEU A 266 25.97 2.54 2.59
C LEU A 266 26.76 3.03 1.37
N ILE A 267 26.96 4.35 1.25
CA ILE A 267 27.76 4.93 0.15
C ILE A 267 29.21 4.43 0.21
N ASP A 268 29.80 4.37 1.40
CA ASP A 268 31.17 3.89 1.60
C ASP A 268 31.28 2.39 1.31
N GLN A 269 30.25 1.58 1.61
CA GLN A 269 30.20 0.16 1.21
C GLN A 269 30.15 0.01 -0.32
N ILE A 270 29.27 0.76 -1.00
CA ILE A 270 29.20 0.74 -2.47
C ILE A 270 30.54 1.17 -3.07
N HIS A 271 31.16 2.22 -2.53
CA HIS A 271 32.47 2.71 -2.98
C HIS A 271 33.53 1.62 -2.93
N LYS A 272 33.68 0.93 -1.80
CA LYS A 272 34.65 -0.17 -1.62
C LYS A 272 34.40 -1.31 -2.61
N ILE A 273 33.15 -1.75 -2.74
CA ILE A 273 32.79 -2.82 -3.68
C ILE A 273 33.15 -2.41 -5.13
N LEU A 274 32.85 -1.17 -5.53
CA LEU A 274 33.19 -0.71 -6.88
C LEU A 274 34.71 -0.55 -7.08
N GLN A 275 35.47 -0.20 -6.04
CA GLN A 275 36.93 -0.20 -6.09
C GLN A 275 37.49 -1.62 -6.29
N GLU A 276 36.98 -2.60 -5.55
CA GLU A 276 37.36 -4.02 -5.70
C GLU A 276 37.06 -4.54 -7.12
N TYR A 277 36.03 -4.03 -7.78
CA TYR A 277 35.70 -4.39 -9.16
C TYR A 277 36.57 -3.70 -10.20
N ASN A 278 37.49 -2.84 -9.78
CA ASN A 278 38.22 -1.91 -10.64
C ASN A 278 37.28 -1.12 -11.55
N LEU A 279 36.16 -0.64 -11.00
CA LEU A 279 35.15 0.11 -11.73
C LEU A 279 35.30 1.61 -11.44
N PRO A 280 35.81 2.42 -12.39
CA PRO A 280 35.98 3.85 -12.20
C PRO A 280 34.67 4.55 -11.87
N HIS A 281 34.67 5.28 -10.75
CA HIS A 281 33.50 6.00 -10.27
C HIS A 281 33.91 7.20 -9.42
N SER A 282 32.94 8.05 -9.12
CA SER A 282 33.11 9.28 -8.35
C SER A 282 32.09 9.36 -7.24
N ILE A 283 32.48 9.98 -6.12
CA ILE A 283 31.56 10.31 -5.02
C ILE A 283 31.30 11.81 -5.04
N HIS A 284 30.04 12.18 -5.11
CA HIS A 284 29.60 13.57 -5.05
C HIS A 284 28.82 13.83 -3.77
N GLY A 285 29.01 15.01 -3.20
CA GLY A 285 28.22 15.53 -2.09
C GLY A 285 28.20 17.04 -2.15
N ARG A 286 27.06 17.66 -1.82
CA ARG A 286 26.96 19.13 -1.74
C ARG A 286 27.24 19.57 -0.31
N LYS A 287 28.11 20.57 -0.13
CA LYS A 287 28.35 21.21 1.18
C LYS A 287 27.02 21.60 1.83
N GLY A 288 26.79 21.16 3.07
CA GLY A 288 25.56 21.39 3.83
C GLY A 288 24.40 20.41 3.57
N ARG A 289 24.52 19.47 2.62
CA ARG A 289 23.53 18.39 2.44
C ARG A 289 24.07 17.07 2.98
N LYS A 290 23.21 16.31 3.67
CA LYS A 290 23.54 14.97 4.19
C LYS A 290 23.56 13.87 3.11
N VAL A 291 23.14 14.20 1.88
CA VAL A 291 23.01 13.23 0.78
C VAL A 291 24.36 13.13 0.05
N LYS A 292 24.82 11.90 -0.18
CA LYS A 292 25.94 11.60 -1.07
C LYS A 292 25.45 10.79 -2.27
N GLN A 293 26.20 10.85 -3.37
CA GLN A 293 25.91 10.13 -4.60
C GLN A 293 27.17 9.43 -5.09
N VAL A 294 27.04 8.15 -5.45
CA VAL A 294 28.02 7.42 -6.25
C VAL A 294 27.63 7.59 -7.72
N GLN A 295 28.59 7.89 -8.58
CA GLN A 295 28.35 8.09 -10.01
C GLN A 295 29.42 7.38 -10.86
N ILE A 296 28.94 6.58 -11.81
CA ILE A 296 29.71 5.85 -12.83
C ILE A 296 29.46 6.54 -14.16
N ASN A 297 30.52 6.87 -14.87
CA ASN A 297 30.52 7.81 -15.99
C ASN A 297 31.10 7.19 -17.25
N GLY A 298 30.46 7.41 -18.39
CA GLY A 298 30.95 7.00 -19.70
C GLY A 298 30.59 5.57 -20.08
N GLU A 299 30.54 5.32 -21.39
CA GLU A 299 29.99 4.07 -21.93
C GLU A 299 30.79 2.83 -21.50
N GLU A 300 32.12 2.89 -21.50
CA GLU A 300 32.97 1.76 -21.11
C GLU A 300 32.72 1.33 -19.65
N ASN A 301 32.68 2.29 -18.72
CA ASN A 301 32.43 2.02 -17.31
C ASN A 301 31.00 1.55 -17.07
N VAL A 302 30.03 2.13 -17.80
CA VAL A 302 28.63 1.68 -17.76
C VAL A 302 28.49 0.26 -18.29
N ARG A 303 29.16 -0.11 -19.39
CA ARG A 303 29.21 -1.50 -19.89
C ARG A 303 29.86 -2.44 -18.87
N SER A 304 30.93 -2.02 -18.21
CA SER A 304 31.55 -2.78 -17.12
C SER A 304 30.57 -3.03 -15.97
N PHE A 305 29.82 -1.99 -15.56
CA PHE A 305 28.76 -2.13 -14.55
C PHE A 305 27.67 -3.11 -15.00
N ILE A 306 27.20 -3.01 -16.24
CA ILE A 306 26.14 -3.88 -16.78
C ILE A 306 26.58 -5.34 -16.76
N ARG A 307 27.82 -5.63 -17.17
CA ARG A 307 28.37 -7.00 -17.19
C ARG A 307 28.49 -7.62 -15.80
N LYS A 308 28.82 -6.83 -14.78
CA LYS A 308 29.05 -7.32 -13.41
C LYS A 308 27.77 -7.34 -12.56
N ILE A 309 27.00 -6.25 -12.59
CA ILE A 309 25.85 -6.01 -11.71
C ILE A 309 24.55 -6.02 -12.52
N GLY A 310 24.50 -5.22 -13.58
CA GLY A 310 23.33 -5.13 -14.45
C GLY A 310 22.13 -4.46 -13.80
N PHE A 311 20.99 -4.54 -14.50
CA PHE A 311 19.67 -4.10 -14.04
C PHE A 311 18.66 -5.20 -14.36
N SER A 312 17.57 -5.24 -13.62
CA SER A 312 16.40 -6.08 -13.94
C SER A 312 15.11 -5.26 -14.10
N ASN A 313 15.13 -3.98 -13.69
CA ASN A 313 14.03 -3.06 -13.93
C ASN A 313 14.09 -2.51 -15.37
N THR A 314 13.02 -2.75 -16.13
CA THR A 314 12.89 -2.37 -17.54
C THR A 314 13.04 -0.87 -17.79
N ARG A 315 12.77 0.00 -16.79
CA ARG A 315 13.06 1.44 -16.84
C ARG A 315 14.53 1.75 -17.16
N HIS A 316 15.45 1.01 -16.55
CA HIS A 316 16.89 1.22 -16.75
C HIS A 316 17.38 0.53 -18.01
N LEU A 317 16.91 -0.69 -18.27
CA LEU A 317 17.27 -1.46 -19.45
C LEU A 317 16.95 -0.70 -20.74
N LYS A 318 15.74 -0.13 -20.85
CA LYS A 318 15.32 0.68 -22.02
C LYS A 318 16.23 1.87 -22.31
N LYS A 319 16.80 2.50 -21.27
CA LYS A 319 17.74 3.61 -21.44
C LYS A 319 19.11 3.14 -21.94
N LEU A 320 19.46 1.87 -21.75
CA LEU A 320 20.78 1.32 -22.05
C LEU A 320 20.77 0.44 -23.32
N GLU A 321 19.61 0.22 -23.95
CA GLU A 321 19.47 -0.61 -25.17
C GLU A 321 20.44 -0.22 -26.29
N TYR A 322 20.69 1.08 -26.46
CA TYR A 322 21.60 1.58 -27.51
C TYR A 322 23.05 1.07 -27.35
N LEU A 323 23.46 0.68 -26.14
CA LEU A 323 24.78 0.10 -25.91
C LEU A 323 24.88 -1.31 -26.51
N ASN A 324 23.78 -2.05 -26.64
CA ASN A 324 23.81 -3.40 -27.20
C ASN A 324 23.91 -3.41 -28.74
N ALA A 325 23.71 -2.25 -29.38
CA ALA A 325 23.71 -2.09 -30.84
C ALA A 325 25.08 -1.69 -31.42
N SER A 326 26.16 -1.79 -30.64
CA SER A 326 27.53 -1.39 -31.00
C SER A 326 28.53 -2.43 -30.53
#